data_AF-A0A9Y2NHX8-F1
#
_entry.id   AF-A0A9Y2NHX8-F1
#
_cell.length_a   1.000
_cell.length_b   1.000
_cell.length_c   1.000
_cell.angle_alpha   90.00
_cell.angle_beta   90.00
_cell.angle_gamma   90.00
#
_symmetry.space_group_name_H-M   'P 1'
#
loop_
_entity.id
_entity.type
_entity.pdbx_description
1 polymer ?
#
loop_
_entity_poly.entity_id
_entity_poly.type
_entity_poly.pdbx_seq_one_letter_code
_entity_poly.pdbx_strand_id
1 'polypeptide(L)'
;MTDLIEPDEALFNPFAPGFFENPYEQYKVLRDEDPVQDHPLGFWFVSRYEDVSALLKAGLSVEVGNLAPGPLLDQAAALTPDADPGALNLSMLDRDPPDHTRLRSLVTKVFTRRAIAALEPKIVGLVDSALDRMAEKGDADLVEELAFPLPFAVISEMLGMPPTDHSRIRELSGTLVRSLEIVADEETARAITAADAELSGITREVIAWKRDHPADDLLTALIQAEHDGQVLDGDELVAQVVLLYVAGHETTVNLIANGVNALLRNPSQQALLRDRPDLAPNAVEEFLRYDSPVQQTRRITTSPHTVAGKEIPAGTFVLACLGSANRDERFFGPDAAELRLDRAEARHQVSFGAGPHHCLGAALARLEGQVAVSRLVERFPGLGFAGELEWNGRINLRGPAKFPVTVHA
;
A
#
# COMPACT_ATOMS: atom_id res chain seq x y z
N MET A 1 -20.99 12.00 10.42
CA MET A 1 -19.88 11.28 11.10
C MET A 1 -19.05 12.21 11.97
N THR A 2 -18.84 13.48 11.60
CA THR A 2 -18.19 14.49 12.45
C THR A 2 -18.97 14.82 13.74
N ASP A 3 -20.30 14.68 13.74
CA ASP A 3 -21.14 14.98 14.91
C ASP A 3 -21.12 13.91 16.02
N LEU A 4 -20.34 12.83 15.84
CA LEU A 4 -20.26 11.70 16.79
C LEU A 4 -18.99 11.69 17.64
N ILE A 5 -18.09 12.65 17.47
CA ILE A 5 -16.77 12.69 18.12
C ILE A 5 -16.61 14.02 18.84
N GLU A 6 -16.57 14.02 20.17
CA GLU A 6 -16.25 15.23 20.93
C GLU A 6 -14.78 15.64 20.72
N PRO A 7 -14.45 16.95 20.64
CA PRO A 7 -13.12 17.43 20.27
C PRO A 7 -11.98 17.10 21.28
N ASP A 8 -12.31 16.70 22.50
CA ASP A 8 -11.37 16.58 23.63
C ASP A 8 -10.97 15.14 23.97
N GLU A 9 -11.46 14.12 23.23
CA GLU A 9 -10.98 12.75 23.40
C GLU A 9 -9.77 12.47 22.50
N ALA A 10 -8.75 11.79 23.05
CA ALA A 10 -7.65 11.20 22.29
C ALA A 10 -8.17 10.03 21.43
N LEU A 11 -9.02 10.34 20.44
CA LEU A 11 -9.69 9.41 19.55
C LEU A 11 -9.08 9.50 18.15
N PHE A 12 -8.93 8.35 17.50
CA PHE A 12 -8.55 8.30 16.10
C PHE A 12 -9.65 8.91 15.24
N ASN A 13 -9.42 10.13 14.74
CA ASN A 13 -10.38 10.85 13.91
C ASN A 13 -9.73 11.27 12.59
N PRO A 14 -9.90 10.48 11.51
CA PRO A 14 -9.30 10.79 10.21
C PRO A 14 -9.99 11.96 9.48
N PHE A 15 -11.08 12.51 10.04
CA PHE A 15 -11.79 13.68 9.51
C PHE A 15 -11.40 14.98 10.23
N ALA A 16 -10.48 14.91 11.19
CA ALA A 16 -9.95 16.10 11.84
C ALA A 16 -9.21 17.00 10.82
N PRO A 17 -9.33 18.33 10.90
CA PRO A 17 -8.59 19.23 10.02
C PRO A 17 -7.08 18.95 10.07
N GLY A 18 -6.43 18.89 8.91
CA GLY A 18 -4.98 18.64 8.83
C GLY A 18 -4.57 17.16 8.82
N PHE A 19 -5.50 16.22 8.99
CA PHE A 19 -5.17 14.78 9.06
C PHE A 19 -4.52 14.27 7.76
N PHE A 20 -5.05 14.65 6.60
CA PHE A 20 -4.52 14.21 5.31
C PHE A 20 -3.15 14.81 5.02
N GLU A 21 -2.81 15.96 5.59
CA GLU A 21 -1.51 16.60 5.47
C GLU A 21 -0.50 16.00 6.43
N ASN A 22 -0.89 15.76 7.69
CA ASN A 22 -0.02 15.24 8.74
C ASN A 22 -0.79 14.40 9.78
N PRO A 23 -0.95 13.08 9.57
CA PRO A 23 -1.64 12.22 10.53
C PRO A 23 -0.77 11.89 11.76
N TYR A 24 0.54 12.18 11.71
CA TYR A 24 1.50 11.74 12.71
C TYR A 24 1.37 12.44 14.06
N GLU A 25 0.82 13.66 14.09
CA GLU A 25 0.49 14.36 15.34
C GLU A 25 -0.62 13.64 16.10
N GLN A 26 -1.70 13.25 15.40
CA GLN A 26 -2.78 12.48 16.02
C GLN A 26 -2.29 11.10 16.45
N TYR A 27 -1.48 10.42 15.62
CA TYR A 27 -0.90 9.14 15.99
C TYR A 27 -0.01 9.23 17.23
N LYS A 28 0.74 10.32 17.39
CA LYS A 28 1.56 10.54 18.59
C LYS A 28 0.69 10.60 19.84
N VAL A 29 -0.38 11.39 19.82
CA VAL A 29 -1.35 11.47 20.92
C VAL A 29 -1.93 10.09 21.24
N LEU A 30 -2.34 9.33 20.21
CA LEU A 30 -2.85 7.96 20.40
C LEU A 30 -1.81 7.02 21.02
N ARG A 31 -0.55 7.06 20.58
CA ARG A 31 0.51 6.23 21.19
C ARG A 31 0.74 6.59 22.66
N ASP A 32 0.61 7.85 23.02
CA ASP A 32 0.93 8.35 24.36
C ASP A 32 -0.24 8.15 25.33
N GLU A 33 -1.48 8.37 24.89
CA GLU A 33 -2.66 8.42 25.76
C GLU A 33 -3.54 7.15 25.69
N ASP A 34 -3.87 6.67 24.49
CA ASP A 34 -4.74 5.50 24.30
C ASP A 34 -4.28 4.59 23.15
N PRO A 35 -3.24 3.76 23.35
CA PRO A 35 -2.55 3.04 22.28
C PRO A 35 -3.30 1.83 21.73
N VAL A 36 -4.34 1.39 22.43
CA VAL A 36 -5.22 0.27 22.10
C VAL A 36 -6.63 0.74 22.36
N GLN A 37 -7.24 1.35 21.35
CA GLN A 37 -8.47 2.11 21.49
C GLN A 37 -9.68 1.32 20.99
N ASP A 38 -10.73 1.24 21.80
CA ASP A 38 -12.06 0.76 21.38
C ASP A 38 -12.80 1.94 20.73
N HIS A 39 -12.92 1.92 19.41
CA HIS A 39 -13.41 3.06 18.64
C HIS A 39 -14.94 3.02 18.50
N PRO A 40 -15.67 4.15 18.63
CA PRO A 40 -17.14 4.18 18.53
C PRO A 40 -17.73 3.65 17.21
N LEU A 41 -16.94 3.59 16.15
CA LEU A 41 -17.33 2.97 14.87
C LEU A 41 -17.26 1.43 14.87
N GLY A 42 -16.93 0.80 15.99
CA GLY A 42 -16.96 -0.66 16.15
C GLY A 42 -15.69 -1.39 15.72
N PHE A 43 -14.57 -0.69 15.56
CA PHE A 43 -13.23 -1.29 15.40
C PHE A 43 -12.34 -0.98 16.60
N TRP A 44 -11.27 -1.74 16.75
CA TRP A 44 -10.18 -1.42 17.66
C TRP A 44 -8.99 -0.84 16.91
N PHE A 45 -8.32 0.16 17.48
CA PHE A 45 -7.16 0.82 16.86
C PHE A 45 -5.91 0.59 17.69
N VAL A 46 -4.83 0.10 17.07
CA VAL A 46 -3.56 -0.22 17.74
C VAL A 46 -2.43 0.60 17.14
N SER A 47 -1.73 1.40 17.95
CA SER A 47 -0.84 2.46 17.46
C SER A 47 0.64 2.35 17.85
N ARG A 48 1.00 1.56 18.87
CA ARG A 48 2.39 1.37 19.32
C ARG A 48 3.11 0.29 18.52
N TYR A 49 4.41 0.45 18.34
CA TYR A 49 5.22 -0.43 17.50
C TYR A 49 5.19 -1.90 17.97
N GLU A 50 5.44 -2.15 19.25
CA GLU A 50 5.50 -3.52 19.78
C GLU A 50 4.14 -4.23 19.63
N ASP A 51 3.05 -3.53 19.94
CA ASP A 51 1.68 -4.04 19.84
C ASP A 51 1.29 -4.34 18.39
N VAL A 52 1.55 -3.41 17.45
CA VAL A 52 1.33 -3.60 16.01
C VAL A 52 2.16 -4.76 15.49
N SER A 53 3.47 -4.80 15.80
CA SER A 53 4.38 -5.85 15.33
C SER A 53 3.95 -7.24 15.82
N ALA A 54 3.52 -7.35 17.08
CA ALA A 54 3.01 -8.59 17.64
C ALA A 54 1.70 -9.02 16.97
N LEU A 55 0.75 -8.09 16.82
CA LEU A 55 -0.55 -8.35 16.21
C LEU A 55 -0.43 -8.82 14.75
N LEU A 56 0.47 -8.23 13.97
CA LEU A 56 0.74 -8.65 12.59
C LEU A 56 1.26 -10.10 12.50
N LYS A 57 1.99 -10.56 13.52
CA LYS A 57 2.60 -11.90 13.60
C LYS A 57 1.70 -12.94 14.31
N ALA A 58 0.63 -12.50 14.96
CA ALA A 58 -0.22 -13.35 15.79
C ALA A 58 -1.09 -14.35 15.00
N GLY A 59 -1.12 -14.26 13.67
CA GLY A 59 -1.96 -15.14 12.84
C GLY A 59 -3.46 -14.88 12.99
N LEU A 60 -3.84 -13.66 13.37
CA LEU A 60 -5.23 -13.24 13.39
C LEU A 60 -5.82 -13.24 11.98
N SER A 61 -7.13 -13.38 11.90
CA SER A 61 -7.87 -13.50 10.65
C SER A 61 -7.85 -12.20 9.85
N VAL A 62 -8.09 -12.29 8.55
CA VAL A 62 -8.43 -11.15 7.67
C VAL A 62 -9.78 -11.30 6.98
N GLU A 63 -10.47 -12.44 7.21
CA GLU A 63 -11.74 -12.78 6.57
C GLU A 63 -12.93 -12.08 7.23
N VAL A 64 -13.64 -11.26 6.46
CA VAL A 64 -14.81 -10.48 6.91
C VAL A 64 -15.91 -11.39 7.49
N GLY A 65 -16.00 -12.64 7.02
CA GLY A 65 -16.94 -13.63 7.56
C GLY A 65 -16.72 -14.01 9.03
N ASN A 66 -15.56 -13.67 9.61
CA ASN A 66 -15.28 -13.86 11.03
C ASN A 66 -15.74 -12.69 11.91
N LEU A 67 -16.30 -11.62 11.34
CA LEU A 67 -16.84 -10.51 12.13
C LEU A 67 -18.08 -10.93 12.92
N ALA A 68 -18.14 -10.50 14.18
CA ALA A 68 -19.36 -10.55 14.96
C ALA A 68 -20.35 -9.47 14.46
N PRO A 69 -21.66 -9.65 14.68
CA PRO A 69 -22.65 -8.60 14.43
C PRO A 69 -22.28 -7.30 15.16
N GLY A 70 -22.41 -6.17 14.47
CA GLY A 70 -22.05 -4.86 15.03
C GLY A 70 -21.98 -3.77 13.96
N PRO A 71 -21.65 -2.53 14.37
CA PRO A 71 -21.77 -1.34 13.53
C PRO A 71 -21.07 -1.44 12.16
N LEU A 72 -19.89 -2.06 12.11
CA LEU A 72 -19.14 -2.24 10.86
C LEU A 72 -19.85 -3.17 9.88
N LEU A 73 -20.36 -4.30 10.36
CA LEU A 73 -21.07 -5.26 9.50
C LEU A 73 -22.43 -4.68 9.07
N ASP A 74 -23.12 -3.99 9.96
CA ASP A 74 -24.38 -3.30 9.66
C ASP A 74 -24.16 -2.21 8.59
N GLN A 75 -23.08 -1.44 8.70
CA GLN A 75 -22.70 -0.43 7.71
C GLN A 75 -22.34 -1.08 6.37
N ALA A 76 -21.54 -2.16 6.36
CA ALA A 76 -21.21 -2.87 5.14
C ALA A 76 -22.47 -3.44 4.45
N ALA A 77 -23.36 -4.08 5.21
CA ALA A 77 -24.62 -4.61 4.70
C ALA A 77 -25.55 -3.51 4.16
N ALA A 78 -25.57 -2.33 4.77
CA ALA A 78 -26.36 -1.19 4.29
C ALA A 78 -25.81 -0.61 2.98
N LEU A 79 -24.49 -0.56 2.81
CA LEU A 79 -23.82 -0.04 1.62
C LEU A 79 -23.93 -0.99 0.42
N THR A 80 -23.93 -2.31 0.67
CA THR A 80 -23.99 -3.34 -0.37
C THR A 80 -24.98 -4.45 0.03
N PRO A 81 -26.30 -4.19 -0.01
CA PRO A 81 -27.31 -5.12 0.49
C PRO A 81 -27.41 -6.43 -0.29
N ASP A 82 -26.97 -6.42 -1.55
CA ASP A 82 -26.97 -7.59 -2.44
C ASP A 82 -25.61 -8.33 -2.44
N ALA A 83 -24.59 -7.80 -1.75
CA ALA A 83 -23.30 -8.47 -1.64
C ALA A 83 -23.33 -9.47 -0.49
N ASP A 84 -22.92 -10.72 -0.74
CA ASP A 84 -22.60 -11.64 0.34
C ASP A 84 -21.20 -11.27 0.88
N PRO A 85 -21.08 -10.77 2.13
CA PRO A 85 -19.81 -10.34 2.69
C PRO A 85 -18.77 -11.48 2.77
N GLY A 86 -19.20 -12.74 2.75
CA GLY A 86 -18.35 -13.91 2.73
C GLY A 86 -17.98 -14.42 1.33
N ALA A 87 -18.78 -14.13 0.29
CA ALA A 87 -18.69 -14.83 -0.99
C ALA A 87 -17.78 -14.19 -2.06
N LEU A 88 -17.17 -13.03 -1.84
CA LEU A 88 -16.54 -12.28 -2.96
C LEU A 88 -15.10 -11.83 -2.76
N ASN A 89 -14.39 -12.34 -1.76
CA ASN A 89 -12.99 -11.97 -1.53
C ASN A 89 -12.05 -13.14 -1.82
N LEU A 90 -11.93 -13.55 -3.09
CA LEU A 90 -11.09 -14.69 -3.50
C LEU A 90 -9.59 -14.37 -3.54
N SER A 91 -9.21 -13.13 -3.23
CA SER A 91 -7.82 -12.70 -3.23
C SER A 91 -7.06 -13.28 -2.03
N MET A 92 -5.76 -13.58 -2.16
CA MET A 92 -4.94 -14.00 -1.02
C MET A 92 -4.81 -12.92 0.08
N LEU A 93 -5.11 -11.65 -0.23
CA LEU A 93 -5.09 -10.58 0.77
C LEU A 93 -6.21 -10.76 1.82
N ASP A 94 -7.30 -11.41 1.41
CA ASP A 94 -8.56 -11.46 2.15
C ASP A 94 -8.92 -12.89 2.60
N ARG A 95 -7.95 -13.80 2.63
CA ARG A 95 -8.13 -15.20 3.06
C ARG A 95 -7.23 -15.56 4.23
N ASP A 96 -7.69 -16.51 5.04
CA ASP A 96 -6.89 -17.15 6.09
C ASP A 96 -6.27 -18.47 5.57
N PRO A 97 -5.28 -19.05 6.28
CA PRO A 97 -4.87 -20.43 6.04
C PRO A 97 -6.02 -21.43 6.22
N PRO A 98 -6.10 -22.50 5.40
CA PRO A 98 -5.09 -22.96 4.43
C PRO A 98 -5.17 -22.30 3.05
N ASP A 99 -6.26 -21.63 2.69
CA ASP A 99 -6.46 -21.08 1.34
C ASP A 99 -5.45 -19.97 1.03
N HIS A 100 -5.21 -19.05 1.96
CA HIS A 100 -4.14 -18.07 1.82
C HIS A 100 -2.79 -18.72 1.50
N THR A 101 -2.43 -19.78 2.22
CA THR A 101 -1.16 -20.49 2.02
C THR A 101 -1.10 -21.11 0.63
N ARG A 102 -2.19 -21.74 0.17
CA ARG A 102 -2.30 -22.31 -1.19
C ARG A 102 -2.14 -21.21 -2.24
N LEU A 103 -2.99 -20.19 -2.22
CA LEU A 103 -3.00 -19.07 -3.17
C LEU A 103 -1.62 -18.39 -3.23
N ARG A 104 -1.09 -18.00 -2.07
CA ARG A 104 0.20 -17.34 -1.96
C ARG A 104 1.35 -18.19 -2.48
N SER A 105 1.31 -19.52 -2.27
CA SER A 105 2.38 -20.40 -2.74
C SER A 105 2.48 -20.44 -4.27
N LEU A 106 1.35 -20.35 -4.98
CA LEU A 106 1.30 -20.32 -6.44
C LEU A 106 1.94 -19.04 -6.98
N VAL A 107 1.60 -17.90 -6.37
CA VAL A 107 2.16 -16.60 -6.77
C VAL A 107 3.61 -16.41 -6.32
N THR A 108 4.03 -17.01 -5.21
CA THR A 108 5.42 -16.86 -4.72
C THR A 108 6.45 -17.55 -5.63
N LYS A 109 6.07 -18.62 -6.34
CA LYS A 109 6.96 -19.33 -7.29
C LYS A 109 7.49 -18.43 -8.41
N VAL A 110 6.78 -17.34 -8.69
CA VAL A 110 7.00 -16.44 -9.82
C VAL A 110 7.50 -15.06 -9.35
N PHE A 111 7.18 -14.63 -8.14
CA PHE A 111 7.78 -13.45 -7.46
C PHE A 111 9.13 -13.75 -6.78
N THR A 112 10.06 -14.39 -7.51
CA THR A 112 11.37 -14.72 -6.94
C THR A 112 12.31 -13.51 -6.95
N ARG A 113 13.28 -13.47 -6.02
CA ARG A 113 14.32 -12.43 -6.01
C ARG A 113 15.07 -12.32 -7.34
N ARG A 114 15.28 -13.47 -8.02
CA ARG A 114 15.94 -13.53 -9.33
C ARG A 114 15.09 -12.87 -10.42
N ALA A 115 13.80 -13.16 -10.45
CA ALA A 115 12.87 -12.54 -11.40
C ALA A 115 12.80 -11.02 -11.19
N ILE A 116 12.74 -10.58 -9.93
CA ILE A 116 12.73 -9.16 -9.58
C ILE A 116 14.03 -8.47 -10.00
N ALA A 117 15.20 -9.06 -9.70
CA ALA A 117 16.48 -8.50 -10.10
C ALA A 117 16.64 -8.39 -11.63
N ALA A 118 16.02 -9.30 -12.39
CA ALA A 118 16.05 -9.25 -13.85
C ALA A 118 15.28 -8.04 -14.44
N LEU A 119 14.41 -7.39 -13.66
CA LEU A 119 13.66 -6.20 -14.08
C LEU A 119 14.47 -4.91 -13.93
N GLU A 120 15.58 -4.91 -13.20
CA GLU A 120 16.37 -3.71 -12.93
C GLU A 120 16.74 -2.91 -14.19
N PRO A 121 17.23 -3.53 -15.30
CA PRO A 121 17.54 -2.78 -16.51
C PRO A 121 16.32 -2.08 -17.13
N LYS A 122 15.14 -2.71 -17.05
CA LYS A 122 13.88 -2.13 -17.55
C LYS A 122 13.42 -0.98 -16.67
N ILE A 123 13.46 -1.14 -15.35
CA ILE A 123 13.13 -0.10 -14.36
C ILE A 123 14.03 1.11 -14.59
N VAL A 124 15.34 0.89 -14.73
CA VAL A 124 16.32 1.94 -15.07
C VAL A 124 15.92 2.68 -16.35
N GLY A 125 15.62 1.96 -17.43
CA GLY A 125 15.25 2.59 -18.70
C GLY A 125 13.95 3.40 -18.62
N LEU A 126 12.95 2.92 -17.86
CA LEU A 126 11.70 3.63 -17.62
C LEU A 126 11.93 4.91 -16.81
N VAL A 127 12.75 4.83 -15.76
CA VAL A 127 13.13 6.00 -14.95
C VAL A 127 13.89 7.01 -15.81
N ASP A 128 14.93 6.61 -16.53
CA ASP A 128 15.73 7.52 -17.36
C ASP A 128 14.86 8.23 -18.40
N SER A 129 13.97 7.49 -19.07
CA SER A 129 13.04 8.07 -20.04
C SER A 129 12.07 9.08 -19.39
N ALA A 130 11.66 8.84 -18.14
CA ALA A 130 10.83 9.79 -17.39
C ALA A 130 11.63 11.04 -17.00
N LEU A 131 12.87 10.87 -16.53
CA LEU A 131 13.74 11.99 -16.17
C LEU A 131 14.08 12.86 -17.39
N ASP A 132 14.28 12.27 -18.57
CA ASP A 132 14.51 13.02 -19.81
C ASP A 132 13.30 13.90 -20.17
N ARG A 133 12.06 13.38 -20.09
CA ARG A 133 10.84 14.17 -20.30
C ARG A 133 10.69 15.30 -19.28
N MET A 134 11.01 15.03 -18.02
CA MET A 134 10.96 16.04 -16.97
C MET A 134 11.99 17.17 -17.24
N ALA A 135 13.21 16.81 -17.66
CA ALA A 135 14.26 17.77 -17.98
C ALA A 135 13.90 18.70 -19.15
N GLU A 136 13.18 18.19 -20.15
CA GLU A 136 12.69 19.01 -21.28
C GLU A 136 11.67 20.07 -20.85
N LYS A 137 10.88 19.78 -19.79
CA LYS A 137 9.84 20.69 -19.28
C LYS A 137 10.38 21.71 -18.27
N GLY A 138 11.42 21.37 -17.51
CA GLY A 138 11.98 22.18 -16.42
C GLY A 138 11.17 22.10 -15.13
N ASP A 139 9.85 22.27 -15.20
CA ASP A 139 8.90 21.97 -14.11
C ASP A 139 7.99 20.81 -14.53
N ALA A 140 7.72 19.89 -13.60
CA ALA A 140 6.94 18.68 -13.87
C ALA A 140 6.08 18.28 -12.66
N ASP A 141 5.00 17.55 -12.90
CA ASP A 141 4.32 16.80 -11.84
C ASP A 141 5.03 15.45 -11.65
N LEU A 142 5.67 15.25 -10.50
CA LEU A 142 6.38 14.03 -10.17
C LEU A 142 5.48 12.79 -10.23
N VAL A 143 4.21 12.92 -9.80
CA VAL A 143 3.25 11.81 -9.80
C VAL A 143 2.94 11.42 -11.24
N GLU A 144 2.61 12.38 -12.09
CA GLU A 144 2.24 12.13 -13.48
C GLU A 144 3.42 11.62 -14.32
N GLU A 145 4.62 12.20 -14.15
CA GLU A 145 5.75 11.90 -15.02
C GLU A 145 6.55 10.66 -14.63
N LEU A 146 6.65 10.37 -13.33
CA LEU A 146 7.54 9.33 -12.80
C LEU A 146 6.82 8.35 -11.87
N ALA A 147 6.24 8.84 -10.77
CA ALA A 147 5.81 7.96 -9.69
C ALA A 147 4.65 7.05 -10.09
N PHE A 148 3.69 7.52 -10.89
CA PHE A 148 2.58 6.70 -11.39
C PHE A 148 2.98 5.79 -12.57
N PRO A 149 3.61 6.31 -13.65
CA PRO A 149 3.89 5.48 -14.83
C PRO A 149 4.85 4.32 -14.57
N LEU A 150 5.82 4.49 -13.66
CA LEU A 150 6.85 3.49 -13.43
C LEU A 150 6.27 2.17 -12.89
N PRO A 151 5.61 2.12 -11.72
CA PRO A 151 5.11 0.86 -11.18
C PRO A 151 4.04 0.23 -12.06
N PHE A 152 3.21 1.06 -12.70
CA PHE A 152 2.20 0.59 -13.64
C PHE A 152 2.81 -0.13 -14.85
N ALA A 153 3.87 0.42 -15.45
CA ALA A 153 4.57 -0.22 -16.55
C ALA A 153 5.29 -1.50 -16.12
N VAL A 154 5.91 -1.50 -14.93
CA VAL A 154 6.62 -2.66 -14.38
C VAL A 154 5.67 -3.83 -14.13
N ILE A 155 4.54 -3.62 -13.45
CA ILE A 155 3.58 -4.70 -13.18
C ILE A 155 2.90 -5.20 -14.47
N SER A 156 2.64 -4.30 -15.42
CA SER A 156 2.10 -4.68 -16.74
C SER A 156 3.05 -5.57 -17.53
N GLU A 157 4.35 -5.25 -17.52
CA GLU A 157 5.39 -6.08 -18.12
C GLU A 157 5.48 -7.45 -17.41
N MET A 158 5.53 -7.44 -16.08
CA MET A 158 5.64 -8.68 -15.29
C MET A 158 4.51 -9.65 -15.59
N LEU A 159 3.26 -9.17 -15.62
CA LEU A 159 2.09 -9.96 -15.97
C LEU A 159 2.00 -10.26 -17.48
N GLY A 160 2.81 -9.64 -18.32
CA GLY A 160 2.70 -9.77 -19.77
C GLY A 160 1.33 -9.33 -20.28
N MET A 161 0.81 -8.22 -19.75
CA MET A 161 -0.49 -7.68 -20.12
C MET A 161 -0.52 -7.33 -21.63
N PRO A 162 -1.58 -7.69 -22.36
CA PRO A 162 -1.74 -7.25 -23.74
C PRO A 162 -1.96 -5.72 -23.79
N PRO A 163 -1.87 -5.10 -24.98
CA PRO A 163 -2.29 -3.73 -25.18
C PRO A 163 -3.73 -3.55 -24.68
N THR A 164 -3.90 -2.71 -23.67
CA THR A 164 -5.16 -2.43 -23.00
C THR A 164 -5.34 -0.92 -22.85
N ASP A 165 -6.56 -0.47 -22.56
CA ASP A 165 -6.78 0.92 -22.22
C ASP A 165 -6.21 1.21 -20.82
N HIS A 166 -4.93 1.59 -20.79
CA HIS A 166 -4.22 1.94 -19.56
C HIS A 166 -4.88 3.10 -18.80
N SER A 167 -5.55 4.01 -19.51
CA SER A 167 -6.25 5.14 -18.87
C SER A 167 -7.48 4.65 -18.11
N ARG A 168 -8.26 3.74 -18.71
CA ARG A 168 -9.41 3.13 -18.05
C ARG A 168 -8.99 2.25 -16.89
N ILE A 169 -7.96 1.42 -17.06
CA ILE A 169 -7.48 0.56 -15.98
C ILE A 169 -6.94 1.39 -14.81
N ARG A 170 -6.26 2.52 -15.07
CA ARG A 170 -5.85 3.47 -14.03
C ARG A 170 -7.04 3.98 -13.23
N GLU A 171 -8.11 4.41 -13.91
CA GLU A 171 -9.32 4.92 -13.26
C GLU A 171 -10.01 3.85 -12.40
N LEU A 172 -10.15 2.63 -12.96
CA LEU A 172 -10.73 1.49 -12.25
C LEU A 172 -9.90 1.11 -11.03
N SER A 173 -8.57 1.04 -11.17
CA SER A 173 -7.65 0.75 -10.06
C SER A 173 -7.75 1.80 -8.96
N GLY A 174 -7.75 3.09 -9.35
CA GLY A 174 -7.88 4.23 -8.43
C GLY A 174 -9.21 4.26 -7.67
N THR A 175 -10.26 3.70 -8.26
CA THR A 175 -11.55 3.50 -7.60
C THR A 175 -11.51 2.28 -6.68
N LEU A 176 -10.99 1.14 -7.15
CA LEU A 176 -10.97 -0.12 -6.41
C LEU A 176 -10.17 -0.03 -5.11
N VAL A 177 -9.04 0.69 -5.10
CA VAL A 177 -8.24 0.88 -3.87
C VAL A 177 -8.98 1.61 -2.75
N ARG A 178 -10.08 2.32 -3.06
CA ARG A 178 -10.92 2.96 -2.03
C ARG A 178 -11.62 1.92 -1.16
N SER A 179 -11.65 0.64 -1.57
CA SER A 179 -12.07 -0.49 -0.72
C SER A 179 -11.17 -0.72 0.50
N LEU A 180 -9.95 -0.16 0.51
CA LEU A 180 -9.02 -0.23 1.64
C LEU A 180 -9.26 0.86 2.69
N GLU A 181 -10.18 1.79 2.42
CA GLU A 181 -10.58 2.81 3.37
C GLU A 181 -11.48 2.20 4.46
N ILE A 182 -11.34 2.69 5.68
CA ILE A 182 -12.10 2.18 6.84
C ILE A 182 -13.56 2.61 6.83
N VAL A 183 -13.89 3.59 5.99
CA VAL A 183 -15.17 4.28 5.90
C VAL A 183 -15.40 4.66 4.45
N ALA A 184 -16.58 4.36 3.95
CA ALA A 184 -17.03 4.74 2.61
C ALA A 184 -18.48 5.19 2.67
N ASP A 185 -18.81 6.18 1.86
CA ASP A 185 -20.21 6.53 1.55
C ASP A 185 -20.79 5.55 0.51
N GLU A 186 -22.12 5.60 0.34
CA GLU A 186 -22.86 4.71 -0.55
C GLU A 186 -22.48 4.87 -2.03
N GLU A 187 -22.20 6.10 -2.47
CA GLU A 187 -21.78 6.38 -3.85
C GLU A 187 -20.43 5.73 -4.14
N THR A 188 -19.49 5.87 -3.21
CA THR A 188 -18.18 5.24 -3.23
C THR A 188 -18.27 3.73 -3.23
N ALA A 189 -19.09 3.14 -2.36
CA ALA A 189 -19.28 1.69 -2.32
C ALA A 189 -19.81 1.16 -3.66
N ARG A 190 -20.82 1.82 -4.24
CA ARG A 190 -21.36 1.46 -5.56
C ARG A 190 -20.32 1.60 -6.67
N ALA A 191 -19.50 2.65 -6.64
CA ALA A 191 -18.42 2.85 -7.60
C ALA A 191 -17.34 1.76 -7.50
N ILE A 192 -16.97 1.35 -6.28
CA ILE A 192 -16.03 0.24 -6.03
C ILE A 192 -16.57 -1.06 -6.62
N THR A 193 -17.83 -1.42 -6.34
CA THR A 193 -18.45 -2.64 -6.89
C THR A 193 -18.50 -2.63 -8.41
N ALA A 194 -18.85 -1.49 -9.02
CA ALA A 194 -18.87 -1.36 -10.48
C ALA A 194 -17.45 -1.47 -11.08
N ALA A 195 -16.46 -0.84 -10.45
CA ALA A 195 -15.07 -0.89 -10.89
C ALA A 195 -14.48 -2.30 -10.78
N ASP A 196 -14.78 -3.02 -9.69
CA ASP A 196 -14.37 -4.41 -9.49
C ASP A 196 -14.96 -5.33 -10.57
N ALA A 197 -16.26 -5.20 -10.86
CA ALA A 197 -16.94 -5.99 -11.88
C ALA A 197 -16.34 -5.75 -13.28
N GLU A 198 -16.08 -4.49 -13.63
CA GLU A 198 -15.49 -4.14 -14.93
C GLU A 198 -14.04 -4.62 -15.05
N LEU A 199 -13.22 -4.38 -14.02
CA LEU A 199 -11.81 -4.81 -14.01
C LEU A 199 -11.69 -6.34 -14.03
N SER A 200 -12.60 -7.05 -13.34
CA SER A 200 -12.72 -8.50 -13.43
C SER A 200 -13.09 -8.97 -14.83
N GLY A 201 -14.01 -8.28 -15.51
CA GLY A 201 -14.35 -8.53 -16.91
C GLY A 201 -13.16 -8.40 -17.85
N ILE A 202 -12.45 -7.27 -17.78
CA ILE A 202 -11.21 -7.01 -18.54
C ILE A 202 -10.17 -8.10 -18.24
N THR A 203 -10.02 -8.47 -16.97
CA THR A 203 -9.06 -9.50 -16.54
C THR A 203 -9.39 -10.87 -17.14
N ARG A 204 -10.68 -11.23 -17.24
CA ARG A 204 -11.10 -12.47 -17.92
C ARG A 204 -10.74 -12.47 -19.40
N GLU A 205 -10.92 -11.34 -20.08
CA GLU A 205 -10.51 -11.19 -21.49
C GLU A 205 -9.00 -11.31 -21.65
N VAL A 206 -8.23 -10.69 -20.76
CA VAL A 206 -6.77 -10.81 -20.72
C VAL A 206 -6.32 -12.25 -20.49
N ILE A 207 -6.92 -12.96 -19.53
CA ILE A 207 -6.62 -14.38 -19.27
C ILE A 207 -6.96 -15.24 -20.49
N ALA A 208 -8.10 -15.02 -21.12
CA ALA A 208 -8.50 -15.75 -22.34
C ALA A 208 -7.50 -15.51 -23.47
N TRP A 209 -7.14 -14.25 -23.73
CA TRP A 209 -6.12 -13.89 -24.71
C TRP A 209 -4.77 -14.56 -24.39
N LYS A 210 -4.38 -14.57 -23.11
CA LYS A 210 -3.10 -15.11 -22.67
C LYS A 210 -3.00 -16.63 -22.82
N ARG A 211 -4.11 -17.35 -22.67
CA ARG A 211 -4.17 -18.80 -22.96
C ARG A 211 -3.82 -19.12 -24.42
N ASP A 212 -4.17 -18.24 -25.35
CA ASP A 212 -3.84 -18.38 -26.78
C ASP A 212 -2.46 -17.79 -27.14
N HIS A 213 -1.86 -16.97 -26.26
CA HIS A 213 -0.59 -16.27 -26.48
C HIS A 213 0.36 -16.43 -25.29
N PRO A 214 0.75 -17.66 -24.92
CA PRO A 214 1.65 -17.89 -23.80
C PRO A 214 3.04 -17.29 -24.07
N ALA A 215 3.65 -16.71 -23.05
CA ALA A 215 5.02 -16.19 -23.09
C ALA A 215 5.73 -16.39 -21.74
N ASP A 216 6.99 -15.98 -21.64
CA ASP A 216 7.78 -16.10 -20.41
C ASP A 216 7.44 -14.96 -19.43
N ASP A 217 6.24 -15.01 -18.88
CA ASP A 217 5.69 -14.00 -17.97
C ASP A 217 4.84 -14.60 -16.83
N LEU A 218 4.55 -13.75 -15.85
CA LEU A 218 3.86 -14.12 -14.63
C LEU A 218 2.45 -14.65 -14.88
N LEU A 219 1.67 -14.03 -15.77
CA LEU A 219 0.29 -14.46 -16.00
C LEU A 219 0.26 -15.83 -16.68
N THR A 220 1.16 -16.08 -17.65
CA THR A 220 1.32 -17.39 -18.27
C THR A 220 1.69 -18.45 -17.22
N ALA A 221 2.64 -18.14 -16.34
CA ALA A 221 3.05 -19.05 -15.28
C ALA A 221 1.92 -19.33 -14.26
N LEU A 222 1.10 -18.33 -13.91
CA LEU A 222 -0.08 -18.51 -13.05
C LEU A 222 -1.15 -19.36 -13.72
N ILE A 223 -1.42 -19.15 -15.01
CA ILE A 223 -2.33 -19.99 -15.81
C ILE A 223 -1.80 -21.43 -15.89
N GLN A 224 -0.49 -21.64 -16.03
CA GLN A 224 0.09 -22.98 -16.15
C GLN A 224 0.21 -23.72 -14.82
N ALA A 225 0.35 -23.00 -13.70
CA ALA A 225 0.38 -23.59 -12.36
C ALA A 225 -0.91 -24.37 -12.03
N GLU A 226 -1.98 -24.14 -12.80
CA GLU A 226 -3.20 -24.95 -12.90
C GLU A 226 -2.92 -26.46 -13.17
N HIS A 227 -1.73 -26.86 -13.64
CA HIS A 227 -1.46 -28.24 -14.06
C HIS A 227 -0.99 -29.23 -12.94
N ASP A 228 -0.62 -28.76 -11.74
CA ASP A 228 0.01 -29.60 -10.68
C ASP A 228 -0.95 -30.05 -9.56
N GLY A 229 -2.26 -30.06 -9.80
CA GLY A 229 -3.26 -30.63 -8.87
C GLY A 229 -3.67 -29.75 -7.69
N GLN A 230 -3.15 -28.52 -7.60
CA GLN A 230 -3.70 -27.43 -6.79
C GLN A 230 -4.01 -26.26 -7.72
N VAL A 231 -5.28 -26.14 -8.10
CA VAL A 231 -5.75 -25.22 -9.14
C VAL A 231 -6.22 -23.92 -8.51
N LEU A 232 -5.89 -22.77 -9.11
CA LEU A 232 -6.71 -21.57 -8.97
C LEU A 232 -7.95 -21.80 -9.82
N ASP A 233 -9.13 -21.79 -9.23
CA ASP A 233 -10.32 -21.71 -10.08
C ASP A 233 -10.31 -20.41 -10.92
N GLY A 234 -11.16 -20.34 -11.94
CA GLY A 234 -11.16 -19.21 -12.87
C GLY A 234 -11.39 -17.86 -12.17
N ASP A 235 -12.14 -17.84 -11.07
CA ASP A 235 -12.45 -16.63 -10.32
C ASP A 235 -11.33 -16.29 -9.33
N GLU A 236 -10.68 -17.29 -8.72
CA GLU A 236 -9.47 -17.13 -7.91
C GLU A 236 -8.32 -16.55 -8.74
N LEU A 237 -8.13 -17.02 -9.98
CA LEU A 237 -7.11 -16.48 -10.89
C LEU A 237 -7.40 -15.02 -11.23
N VAL A 238 -8.64 -14.68 -11.58
CA VAL A 238 -9.05 -13.29 -11.83
C VAL A 238 -8.76 -12.43 -10.60
N ALA A 239 -9.17 -12.88 -9.40
CA ALA A 239 -8.94 -12.16 -8.15
C ALA A 239 -7.46 -11.98 -7.83
N GLN A 240 -6.61 -12.98 -8.08
CA GLN A 240 -5.15 -12.82 -7.89
C GLN A 240 -4.56 -11.82 -8.88
N VAL A 241 -4.98 -11.84 -10.15
CA VAL A 241 -4.46 -10.91 -11.17
C VAL A 241 -4.88 -9.49 -10.86
N VAL A 242 -6.15 -9.27 -10.49
CA VAL A 242 -6.65 -7.96 -10.04
C VAL A 242 -5.86 -7.48 -8.81
N LEU A 243 -5.69 -8.33 -7.79
CA LEU A 243 -4.90 -8.01 -6.60
C LEU A 243 -3.47 -7.60 -6.96
N LEU A 244 -2.76 -8.39 -7.77
CA LEU A 244 -1.38 -8.12 -8.14
C LEU A 244 -1.26 -6.83 -8.95
N TYR A 245 -2.21 -6.59 -9.86
CA TYR A 245 -2.21 -5.40 -10.67
C TYR A 245 -2.44 -4.16 -9.81
N VAL A 246 -3.45 -4.16 -8.95
CA VAL A 246 -3.86 -2.99 -8.16
C VAL A 246 -2.93 -2.74 -6.98
N ALA A 247 -2.63 -3.77 -6.17
CA ALA A 247 -1.74 -3.63 -5.02
C ALA A 247 -0.28 -3.38 -5.42
N GLY A 248 0.12 -3.73 -6.65
CA GLY A 248 1.50 -3.60 -7.12
C GLY A 248 1.91 -2.17 -7.47
N HIS A 249 0.99 -1.30 -7.87
CA HIS A 249 1.35 0.03 -8.36
C HIS A 249 1.14 1.14 -7.32
N GLU A 250 -0.08 1.32 -6.78
CA GLU A 250 -0.41 2.52 -5.98
C GLU A 250 0.49 2.72 -4.76
N THR A 251 0.81 1.66 -4.02
CA THR A 251 1.69 1.76 -2.86
C THR A 251 3.11 2.19 -3.24
N THR A 252 3.57 1.80 -4.43
CA THR A 252 4.89 2.15 -4.95
C THR A 252 4.92 3.59 -5.48
N VAL A 253 3.82 4.06 -6.09
CA VAL A 253 3.61 5.49 -6.42
C VAL A 253 3.82 6.33 -5.16
N ASN A 254 3.11 5.98 -4.09
CA ASN A 254 3.17 6.69 -2.81
C ASN A 254 4.54 6.56 -2.14
N LEU A 255 5.22 5.42 -2.23
CA LEU A 255 6.60 5.28 -1.74
C LEU A 255 7.54 6.29 -2.40
N ILE A 256 7.53 6.35 -3.74
CA ILE A 256 8.40 7.24 -4.51
C ILE A 256 8.07 8.70 -4.18
N ALA A 257 6.78 9.06 -4.26
CA ALA A 257 6.36 10.44 -4.07
C ALA A 257 6.55 10.92 -2.62
N ASN A 258 6.22 10.10 -1.61
CA ASN A 258 6.44 10.44 -0.21
C ASN A 258 7.95 10.53 0.10
N GLY A 259 8.77 9.63 -0.45
CA GLY A 259 10.22 9.69 -0.32
C GLY A 259 10.81 10.99 -0.86
N VAL A 260 10.39 11.43 -2.06
CA VAL A 260 10.82 12.71 -2.62
C VAL A 260 10.32 13.89 -1.79
N ASN A 261 9.06 13.90 -1.37
CA ASN A 261 8.53 14.95 -0.48
C ASN A 261 9.32 15.03 0.84
N ALA A 262 9.69 13.89 1.42
CA ALA A 262 10.51 13.83 2.62
C ALA A 262 11.91 14.41 2.38
N LEU A 263 12.56 14.10 1.25
CA LEU A 263 13.85 14.68 0.88
C LEU A 263 13.77 16.20 0.65
N LEU A 264 12.76 16.69 -0.05
CA LEU A 264 12.60 18.13 -0.30
C LEU A 264 12.34 18.94 0.96
N ARG A 265 11.71 18.32 1.96
CA ARG A 265 11.56 18.91 3.31
C ARG A 265 12.82 18.79 4.17
N ASN A 266 13.78 17.98 3.75
CA ASN A 266 15.04 17.73 4.46
C ASN A 266 16.25 17.85 3.49
N PRO A 267 16.59 19.06 3.00
CA PRO A 267 17.62 19.23 1.96
C PRO A 267 19.00 18.67 2.31
N SER A 268 19.34 18.58 3.61
CA SER A 268 20.58 17.93 4.06
C SER A 268 20.60 16.43 3.79
N GLN A 269 19.45 15.74 3.91
CA GLN A 269 19.31 14.32 3.57
C GLN A 269 19.29 14.11 2.06
N GLN A 270 18.70 15.05 1.30
CA GLN A 270 18.77 15.07 -0.17
C GLN A 270 20.22 15.19 -0.67
N ALA A 271 20.99 16.13 -0.10
CA ALA A 271 22.41 16.26 -0.40
C ALA A 271 23.20 15.02 0.02
N LEU A 272 22.92 14.46 1.21
CA LEU A 272 23.55 13.23 1.68
C LEU A 272 23.34 12.07 0.71
N LEU A 273 22.13 11.85 0.20
CA LEU A 273 21.86 10.77 -0.75
C LEU A 273 22.64 10.95 -2.06
N ARG A 274 22.81 12.20 -2.52
CA ARG A 274 23.60 12.53 -3.71
C ARG A 274 25.08 12.24 -3.50
N ASP A 275 25.62 12.60 -2.35
CA ASP A 275 27.04 12.42 -2.01
C ASP A 275 27.38 10.97 -1.60
N ARG A 276 26.37 10.22 -1.14
CA ARG A 276 26.46 8.83 -0.66
C ARG A 276 25.38 7.96 -1.31
N PRO A 277 25.45 7.70 -2.62
CA PRO A 277 24.47 6.87 -3.32
C PRO A 277 24.42 5.43 -2.80
N ASP A 278 25.45 4.98 -2.08
CA ASP A 278 25.46 3.68 -1.37
C ASP A 278 24.41 3.60 -0.25
N LEU A 279 23.87 4.72 0.23
CA LEU A 279 22.78 4.76 1.20
C LEU A 279 21.41 4.44 0.59
N ALA A 280 21.27 4.39 -0.74
CA ALA A 280 19.98 4.23 -1.40
C ALA A 280 19.14 3.04 -0.88
N PRO A 281 19.69 1.84 -0.62
CA PRO A 281 18.92 0.75 -0.04
C PRO A 281 18.35 1.08 1.35
N ASN A 282 19.13 1.75 2.21
CA ASN A 282 18.65 2.13 3.55
C ASN A 282 17.72 3.35 3.50
N ALA A 283 17.94 4.27 2.57
CA ALA A 283 17.07 5.41 2.32
C ALA A 283 15.64 4.96 2.01
N VAL A 284 15.47 3.92 1.18
CA VAL A 284 14.13 3.37 0.89
C VAL A 284 13.45 2.79 2.14
N GLU A 285 14.18 2.10 3.01
CA GLU A 285 13.63 1.64 4.30
C GLU A 285 13.22 2.83 5.18
N GLU A 286 14.05 3.88 5.20
CA GLU A 286 13.73 5.09 5.96
C GLU A 286 12.54 5.84 5.37
N PHE A 287 12.35 5.88 4.04
CA PHE A 287 11.14 6.46 3.43
C PHE A 287 9.87 5.69 3.82
N LEU A 288 9.92 4.35 3.77
CA LEU A 288 8.83 3.49 4.21
C LEU A 288 8.50 3.73 5.68
N ARG A 289 9.53 3.85 6.53
CA ARG A 289 9.36 4.14 7.95
C ARG A 289 8.80 5.55 8.20
N TYR A 290 9.40 6.56 7.56
CA TYR A 290 9.12 7.96 7.81
C TYR A 290 7.74 8.37 7.29
N ASP A 291 7.33 7.92 6.10
CA ASP A 291 6.02 8.26 5.55
C ASP A 291 5.39 7.07 4.80
N SER A 292 4.83 6.15 5.59
CA SER A 292 4.36 4.85 5.11
C SER A 292 3.25 4.98 4.05
N PRO A 293 3.39 4.37 2.86
CA PRO A 293 2.35 4.39 1.82
C PRO A 293 1.01 3.81 2.27
N VAL A 294 1.06 2.76 3.10
CA VAL A 294 -0.09 2.14 3.75
C VAL A 294 -0.05 2.53 5.22
N GLN A 295 -1.08 3.22 5.70
CA GLN A 295 -1.13 3.71 7.06
C GLN A 295 -1.62 2.63 8.04
N GLN A 296 -2.53 1.78 7.60
CA GLN A 296 -3.24 0.82 8.44
C GLN A 296 -3.47 -0.51 7.71
N THR A 297 -3.46 -1.60 8.46
CA THR A 297 -3.88 -2.92 7.95
C THR A 297 -4.80 -3.60 8.95
N ARG A 298 -5.78 -4.34 8.45
CA ARG A 298 -6.81 -4.96 9.27
C ARG A 298 -6.38 -6.32 9.81
N ARG A 299 -6.91 -6.68 10.98
CA ARG A 299 -7.02 -8.04 11.50
C ARG A 299 -8.42 -8.24 12.08
N ILE A 300 -8.84 -9.48 12.20
CA ILE A 300 -10.09 -9.88 12.84
C ILE A 300 -9.74 -10.91 13.90
N THR A 301 -10.13 -10.65 15.14
CA THR A 301 -9.94 -11.59 16.25
C THR A 301 -10.90 -12.77 16.08
N THR A 302 -10.42 -14.01 16.20
CA THR A 302 -11.27 -15.22 16.18
C THR A 302 -11.51 -15.80 17.58
N SER A 303 -10.81 -15.25 18.58
CA SER A 303 -10.95 -15.50 20.02
C SER A 303 -10.53 -14.22 20.75
N PRO A 304 -10.88 -14.03 22.04
CA PRO A 304 -10.43 -12.88 22.81
C PRO A 304 -8.90 -12.73 22.73
N HIS A 305 -8.42 -11.52 22.46
CA HIS A 305 -7.00 -11.24 22.22
C HIS A 305 -6.54 -10.05 23.07
N THR A 306 -5.52 -10.25 23.89
CA THR A 306 -5.01 -9.19 24.77
C THR A 306 -3.89 -8.39 24.09
N VAL A 307 -4.04 -7.07 24.05
CA VAL A 307 -3.03 -6.12 23.55
C VAL A 307 -2.83 -5.02 24.60
N ALA A 308 -1.58 -4.75 25.00
CA ALA A 308 -1.25 -3.79 26.06
C ALA A 308 -2.13 -3.90 27.34
N GLY A 309 -2.56 -5.11 27.71
CA GLY A 309 -3.41 -5.37 28.89
C GLY A 309 -4.91 -5.12 28.69
N LYS A 310 -5.36 -4.67 27.50
CA LYS A 310 -6.77 -4.61 27.13
C LYS A 310 -7.18 -5.87 26.37
N GLU A 311 -8.33 -6.43 26.71
CA GLU A 311 -8.89 -7.59 26.02
C GLU A 311 -9.79 -7.14 24.87
N ILE A 312 -9.42 -7.51 23.65
CA ILE A 312 -10.21 -7.30 22.43
C ILE A 312 -11.12 -8.53 22.26
N PRO A 313 -12.46 -8.37 22.19
CA PRO A 313 -13.38 -9.49 22.03
C PRO A 313 -13.15 -10.29 20.74
N ALA A 314 -13.64 -11.52 20.67
CA ALA A 314 -13.70 -12.28 19.42
C ALA A 314 -14.64 -11.61 18.39
N GLY A 315 -14.37 -11.83 17.10
CA GLY A 315 -15.12 -11.28 15.97
C GLY A 315 -14.96 -9.78 15.79
N THR A 316 -13.86 -9.19 16.26
CA THR A 316 -13.64 -7.75 16.28
C THR A 316 -12.67 -7.33 15.19
N PHE A 317 -13.03 -6.29 14.45
CA PHE A 317 -12.15 -5.66 13.46
C PHE A 317 -11.09 -4.82 14.18
N VAL A 318 -9.82 -5.04 13.88
CA VAL A 318 -8.69 -4.36 14.49
C VAL A 318 -7.84 -3.70 13.41
N LEU A 319 -7.58 -2.40 13.54
CA LEU A 319 -6.67 -1.63 12.71
C LEU A 319 -5.29 -1.57 13.36
N ALA A 320 -4.33 -2.20 12.72
CA ALA A 320 -2.91 -2.08 13.06
C ALA A 320 -2.33 -0.86 12.34
N CYS A 321 -2.01 0.20 13.05
CA CYS A 321 -1.52 1.44 12.45
C CYS A 321 0.00 1.38 12.18
N LEU A 322 0.34 1.00 10.94
CA LEU A 322 1.71 0.89 10.47
C LEU A 322 2.44 2.24 10.50
N GLY A 323 1.78 3.31 10.04
CA GLY A 323 2.35 4.66 10.02
C GLY A 323 2.69 5.17 11.42
N SER A 324 1.82 4.91 12.40
CA SER A 324 2.08 5.21 13.81
C SER A 324 3.22 4.37 14.38
N ALA A 325 3.19 3.06 14.17
CA ALA A 325 4.24 2.14 14.64
C ALA A 325 5.62 2.54 14.13
N ASN A 326 5.72 2.93 12.86
CA ASN A 326 6.98 3.35 12.24
C ASN A 326 7.52 4.69 12.77
N ARG A 327 6.70 5.47 13.49
CA ARG A 327 7.08 6.72 14.15
C ARG A 327 7.18 6.60 15.67
N ASP A 328 7.07 5.40 16.24
CA ASP A 328 7.09 5.20 17.69
C ASP A 328 8.48 5.44 18.29
N GLU A 329 8.60 6.51 19.07
CA GLU A 329 9.82 6.94 19.73
C GLU A 329 10.34 5.90 20.75
N ARG A 330 9.45 5.03 21.24
CA ARG A 330 9.81 3.94 22.15
C ARG A 330 10.68 2.88 21.49
N PHE A 331 10.56 2.70 20.17
CA PHE A 331 11.33 1.73 19.40
C PHE A 331 12.40 2.38 18.54
N PHE A 332 12.06 3.45 17.81
CA PHE A 332 12.98 4.13 16.89
C PHE A 332 13.80 5.25 17.54
N GLY A 333 13.59 5.52 18.83
CA GLY A 333 14.32 6.54 19.58
C GLY A 333 13.67 7.94 19.49
N PRO A 334 14.22 8.92 20.22
CA PRO A 334 13.64 10.27 20.31
C PRO A 334 13.63 11.02 18.97
N ASP A 335 14.47 10.61 18.02
CA ASP A 335 14.56 11.18 16.67
C ASP A 335 13.68 10.44 15.66
N ALA A 336 12.70 9.61 16.08
CA ALA A 336 11.81 8.90 15.16
C ALA A 336 10.99 9.84 14.24
N ALA A 337 10.79 11.09 14.69
CA ALA A 337 10.16 12.15 13.91
C ALA A 337 11.07 12.70 12.77
N GLU A 338 12.36 12.43 12.80
CA GLU A 338 13.34 12.95 11.83
C GLU A 338 13.58 11.97 10.68
N LEU A 339 13.84 12.50 9.48
CA LEU A 339 14.28 11.71 8.34
C LEU A 339 15.79 11.48 8.46
N ARG A 340 16.21 10.23 8.59
CA ARG A 340 17.63 9.85 8.69
C ARG A 340 17.95 8.68 7.77
N LEU A 341 18.54 8.97 6.60
CA LEU A 341 18.86 7.94 5.60
C LEU A 341 19.91 6.93 6.08
N ASP A 342 20.62 7.25 7.17
CA ASP A 342 21.62 6.40 7.82
C ASP A 342 21.09 5.67 9.08
N ARG A 343 19.78 5.75 9.38
CA ARG A 343 19.18 5.07 10.53
C ARG A 343 19.38 3.56 10.42
N ALA A 344 20.11 2.97 11.36
CA ALA A 344 20.46 1.55 11.34
C ALA A 344 19.24 0.63 11.51
N GLU A 345 18.21 1.13 12.22
CA GLU A 345 16.99 0.43 12.55
C GLU A 345 15.91 0.56 11.45
N ALA A 346 16.14 1.34 10.38
CA ALA A 346 15.12 1.63 9.37
C ALA A 346 14.46 0.35 8.81
N ARG A 347 15.25 -0.70 8.57
CA ARG A 347 14.77 -2.02 8.10
C ARG A 347 13.79 -2.75 9.03
N HIS A 348 13.63 -2.31 10.27
CA HIS A 348 12.66 -2.87 11.22
C HIS A 348 11.25 -2.27 11.05
N GLN A 349 11.07 -1.31 10.15
CA GLN A 349 9.76 -0.78 9.77
C GLN A 349 8.77 -1.88 9.38
N VAL A 350 7.48 -1.62 9.62
CA VAL A 350 6.36 -2.55 9.42
C VAL A 350 5.43 -2.16 8.26
N SER A 351 5.84 -1.26 7.37
CA SER A 351 5.06 -0.79 6.21
C SER A 351 4.71 -1.91 5.22
N PHE A 352 5.51 -2.98 5.19
CA PHE A 352 5.21 -4.19 4.43
C PHE A 352 4.37 -5.21 5.21
N GLY A 353 3.85 -4.84 6.39
CA GLY A 353 3.23 -5.76 7.32
C GLY A 353 4.23 -6.79 7.87
N ALA A 354 3.71 -7.84 8.50
CA ALA A 354 4.50 -8.97 8.99
C ALA A 354 3.64 -10.25 9.03
N GLY A 355 4.28 -11.37 9.36
CA GLY A 355 3.61 -12.65 9.49
C GLY A 355 3.18 -13.24 8.14
N PRO A 356 2.08 -14.04 8.10
CA PRO A 356 1.62 -14.71 6.88
C PRO A 356 1.37 -13.74 5.71
N HIS A 357 0.85 -12.55 6.01
CA HIS A 357 0.51 -11.51 5.02
C HIS A 357 1.63 -10.48 4.79
N HIS A 358 2.89 -10.77 5.15
CA HIS A 358 4.00 -9.90 4.77
C HIS A 358 3.96 -9.64 3.25
N CYS A 359 4.14 -8.39 2.83
CA CYS A 359 3.98 -7.98 1.44
C CYS A 359 4.80 -8.86 0.49
N LEU A 360 4.13 -9.40 -0.53
CA LEU A 360 4.74 -10.23 -1.55
C LEU A 360 5.68 -9.40 -2.45
N GLY A 361 5.24 -8.20 -2.85
CA GLY A 361 5.96 -7.27 -3.72
C GLY A 361 7.08 -6.49 -3.04
N ALA A 362 7.41 -6.79 -1.78
CA ALA A 362 8.29 -5.95 -0.97
C ALA A 362 9.72 -5.82 -1.54
N ALA A 363 10.21 -6.80 -2.29
CA ALA A 363 11.52 -6.70 -2.96
C ALA A 363 11.45 -5.86 -4.25
N LEU A 364 10.32 -5.90 -4.96
CA LEU A 364 10.09 -5.11 -6.17
C LEU A 364 9.91 -3.62 -5.85
N ALA A 365 9.03 -3.31 -4.89
CA ALA A 365 8.82 -1.92 -4.44
C ALA A 365 10.12 -1.26 -3.94
N ARG A 366 11.00 -2.04 -3.29
CA ARG A 366 12.33 -1.57 -2.89
C ARG A 366 13.21 -1.22 -4.08
N LEU A 367 13.26 -2.11 -5.07
CA LEU A 367 14.06 -1.90 -6.27
C LEU A 367 13.58 -0.65 -7.04
N GLU A 368 12.27 -0.53 -7.25
CA GLU A 368 11.69 0.63 -7.92
C GLU A 368 11.95 1.93 -7.16
N GLY A 369 11.68 1.96 -5.84
CA GLY A 369 11.95 3.12 -5.01
C GLY A 369 13.43 3.51 -5.00
N GLN A 370 14.32 2.52 -4.94
CA GLN A 370 15.77 2.75 -4.96
C GLN A 370 16.20 3.39 -6.27
N VAL A 371 15.81 2.81 -7.41
CA VAL A 371 16.22 3.30 -8.73
C VAL A 371 15.60 4.67 -9.01
N ALA A 372 14.30 4.85 -8.75
CA ALA A 372 13.59 6.09 -9.03
C ALA A 372 14.14 7.26 -8.22
N VAL A 373 14.23 7.13 -6.90
CA VAL A 373 14.63 8.25 -6.02
C VAL A 373 16.12 8.58 -6.20
N SER A 374 17.00 7.57 -6.28
CA SER A 374 18.44 7.82 -6.40
C SER A 374 18.78 8.51 -7.71
N ARG A 375 18.23 8.03 -8.83
CA ARG A 375 18.49 8.65 -10.14
C ARG A 375 17.90 10.05 -10.25
N LEU A 376 16.71 10.28 -9.69
CA LEU A 376 16.11 11.62 -9.66
C LEU A 376 17.01 12.63 -8.93
N VAL A 377 17.52 12.27 -7.74
CA VAL A 377 18.37 13.14 -6.92
C VAL A 377 19.77 13.33 -7.51
N GLU A 378 20.32 12.29 -8.16
CA GLU A 378 21.59 12.35 -8.88
C GLU A 378 21.49 13.26 -10.11
N ARG A 379 20.41 13.11 -10.90
CA ARG A 379 20.20 13.79 -12.17
C ARG A 379 19.88 15.27 -11.99
N PHE A 380 19.15 15.64 -10.94
CA PHE A 380 18.69 17.00 -10.70
C PHE A 380 19.20 17.57 -9.38
N PRO A 381 20.43 18.10 -9.36
CA PRO A 381 20.99 18.81 -8.22
C PRO A 381 20.10 19.95 -7.67
N GLY A 382 19.33 20.60 -8.55
CA GLY A 382 18.38 21.65 -8.23
C GLY A 382 16.95 21.17 -7.95
N LEU A 383 16.71 19.86 -7.75
CA LEU A 383 15.39 19.32 -7.45
C LEU A 383 14.76 20.02 -6.24
N GLY A 384 13.57 20.59 -6.42
CA GLY A 384 12.85 21.36 -5.41
C GLY A 384 11.35 21.41 -5.65
N PHE A 385 10.60 22.07 -4.76
CA PHE A 385 9.17 22.32 -4.95
C PHE A 385 8.95 23.38 -6.03
N ALA A 386 8.08 23.10 -7.01
CA ALA A 386 7.62 24.10 -8.01
C ALA A 386 6.23 24.68 -7.66
N GLY A 387 5.56 24.15 -6.63
CA GLY A 387 4.24 24.58 -6.21
C GLY A 387 3.77 23.84 -4.97
N GLU A 388 2.49 24.03 -4.62
CA GLU A 388 1.87 23.30 -3.52
C GLU A 388 1.61 21.84 -3.90
N LEU A 389 1.86 20.95 -2.93
CA LEU A 389 1.54 19.54 -3.04
C LEU A 389 0.06 19.33 -2.72
N GLU A 390 -0.65 18.61 -3.59
CA GLU A 390 -2.05 18.24 -3.37
C GLU A 390 -2.12 16.80 -2.86
N TRP A 391 -2.63 16.57 -1.65
CA TRP A 391 -2.80 15.22 -1.10
C TRP A 391 -4.01 14.50 -1.72
N ASN A 392 -3.95 13.18 -1.82
CA ASN A 392 -5.05 12.38 -2.39
C ASN A 392 -6.31 12.29 -1.52
N GLY A 393 -6.27 12.81 -0.28
CA GLY A 393 -7.40 12.82 0.65
C GLY A 393 -7.83 11.45 1.16
N ARG A 394 -6.96 10.43 1.07
CA ARG A 394 -7.23 9.06 1.52
C ARG A 394 -6.72 8.83 2.94
N ILE A 395 -7.45 8.04 3.73
CA ILE A 395 -7.11 7.73 5.12
C ILE A 395 -6.01 6.67 5.16
N ASN A 396 -6.12 5.64 4.33
CA ASN A 396 -5.23 4.49 4.41
C ASN A 396 -4.06 4.56 3.41
N LEU A 397 -4.33 4.80 2.13
CA LEU A 397 -3.29 4.91 1.10
C LEU A 397 -2.79 6.35 0.97
N ARG A 398 -1.78 6.69 1.75
CA ARG A 398 -1.27 8.06 1.87
C ARG A 398 -0.26 8.42 0.77
N GLY A 399 -0.56 9.46 0.01
CA GLY A 399 0.39 10.11 -0.89
C GLY A 399 -0.19 11.31 -1.63
N PRO A 400 0.62 12.02 -2.42
CA PRO A 400 0.16 13.14 -3.23
C PRO A 400 -0.69 12.67 -4.42
N ALA A 401 -1.76 13.41 -4.70
CA ALA A 401 -2.48 13.38 -5.98
C ALA A 401 -1.74 14.16 -7.07
N LYS A 402 -1.15 15.30 -6.71
CA LYS A 402 -0.26 16.10 -7.57
C LYS A 402 0.97 16.54 -6.80
N PHE A 403 2.12 16.50 -7.45
CA PHE A 403 3.37 16.94 -6.83
C PHE A 403 4.23 17.75 -7.81
N PRO A 404 3.97 19.07 -7.92
CA PRO A 404 4.78 19.96 -8.75
C PRO A 404 6.21 20.09 -8.22
N VAL A 405 7.18 19.69 -9.04
CA VAL A 405 8.61 19.76 -8.75
C VAL A 405 9.35 20.52 -9.85
N THR A 406 10.40 21.24 -9.45
CA THR A 406 11.35 21.83 -10.38
C THR A 406 12.53 20.87 -10.55
N VAL A 407 13.00 20.69 -11.78
CA VAL A 407 14.06 19.74 -12.15
C VAL A 407 15.17 20.44 -12.91
N HIS A 408 16.01 21.17 -12.18
CA HIS A 408 17.20 21.82 -12.73
C HIS A 408 18.45 20.95 -12.52
N ALA A 409 19.30 20.91 -13.55
CA ALA A 409 20.59 20.24 -13.54
C ALA A 409 21.63 20.96 -12.66
#